data_AF-A0A1Y2LY08-F1
#
_entry.id   AF-A0A1Y2LY08-F1
#
_cell.length_a   1.000
_cell.length_b   1.000
_cell.length_c   1.000
_cell.angle_alpha   90.00
_cell.angle_beta   90.00
_cell.angle_gamma   90.00
#
_symmetry.space_group_name_H-M   'P 1'
#
loop_
_entity.id
_entity.type
_entity.pdbx_description
1 polymer ?
#
loop_
_entity_poly.entity_id
_entity_poly.type
_entity_poly.pdbx_seq_one_letter_code
_entity_poly.pdbx_strand_id
1 'polypeptide(L)'
;MHRIRPLAVPRAFIRPQKVNVPHMQSRAYQRIPFGSSNKQQYQRFSARSGIAQLFGRWASRPTFYRDIGIITAGGGTVYVLNLEEVPVSGRRRFNFIPASVEQSLGESTVAEIQQTYAGRFLDDNDPRSRMVKRVLERLLPHAFEAGKGLSEMAWEVHVIDSPEMNAFVVPGGKVFVFTGILPHCRDEDGVAAVLGHEVAHVIARHTA
;
A
#
# COMPACT_ATOMS: atom_id res chain seq x y z
N MET A 1 44.23 74.73 -72.75
CA MET A 1 43.21 73.94 -73.44
C MET A 1 43.08 72.58 -72.76
N HIS A 2 41.83 72.19 -72.46
CA HIS A 2 41.27 70.87 -72.06
C HIS A 2 41.89 70.09 -70.88
N ARG A 3 41.18 69.93 -69.74
CA ARG A 3 40.07 68.98 -69.44
C ARG A 3 40.57 67.52 -69.61
N ILE A 4 40.57 66.64 -68.60
CA ILE A 4 39.41 65.99 -67.95
C ILE A 4 39.92 65.25 -66.68
N ARG A 5 39.14 65.24 -65.59
CA ARG A 5 39.37 64.43 -64.38
C ARG A 5 38.97 62.96 -64.63
N PRO A 6 39.71 61.97 -64.09
CA PRO A 6 39.17 60.62 -63.89
C PRO A 6 38.64 60.40 -62.47
N LEU A 7 37.55 59.65 -62.39
CA LEU A 7 36.86 59.16 -61.18
C LEU A 7 37.65 58.01 -60.54
N ALA A 8 37.72 57.98 -59.20
CA ALA A 8 38.30 56.87 -58.44
C ALA A 8 37.20 55.88 -58.00
N VAL A 9 37.44 54.59 -58.27
CA VAL A 9 36.60 53.44 -57.86
C VAL A 9 37.24 52.79 -56.62
N PRO A 10 36.48 52.36 -55.59
CA PRO A 10 37.05 51.68 -54.43
C PRO A 10 37.10 50.15 -54.64
N ARG A 11 38.18 49.50 -54.18
CA ARG A 11 38.24 48.05 -53.97
C ARG A 11 38.97 47.74 -52.66
N ALA A 12 38.32 46.94 -51.82
CA ALA A 12 38.78 46.52 -50.51
C ALA A 12 39.86 45.42 -50.59
N PHE A 13 40.82 45.41 -49.65
CA PHE A 13 41.34 44.17 -49.03
C PHE A 13 42.27 44.44 -47.83
N ILE A 14 41.87 43.89 -46.66
CA ILE A 14 42.62 43.29 -45.52
C ILE A 14 43.99 43.88 -45.08
N ARG A 15 44.13 44.19 -43.78
CA ARG A 15 45.43 44.36 -43.08
C ARG A 15 45.57 43.42 -41.85
N PRO A 16 46.81 43.07 -41.44
CA PRO A 16 47.13 41.82 -40.75
C PRO A 16 47.28 41.91 -39.22
N GLN A 17 47.39 40.73 -38.60
CA GLN A 17 47.46 40.45 -37.16
C GLN A 17 48.62 41.11 -36.38
N LYS A 18 48.43 41.27 -35.06
CA LYS A 18 49.51 41.46 -34.08
C LYS A 18 49.48 40.38 -33.00
N VAL A 19 50.67 39.82 -32.76
CA VAL A 19 51.03 38.70 -31.90
C VAL A 19 51.13 39.12 -30.43
N ASN A 20 50.79 38.19 -29.54
CA ASN A 20 50.61 38.33 -28.10
C ASN A 20 51.95 38.28 -27.32
N VAL A 21 52.11 39.11 -26.27
CA VAL A 21 53.27 39.10 -25.36
C VAL A 21 52.77 38.88 -23.92
N PRO A 22 53.31 37.94 -23.13
CA PRO A 22 52.73 37.59 -21.83
C PRO A 22 53.10 38.60 -20.73
N HIS A 23 52.08 39.11 -20.03
CA HIS A 23 52.25 39.93 -18.84
C HIS A 23 52.54 39.09 -17.58
N MET A 24 53.54 39.55 -16.83
CA MET A 24 54.08 39.02 -15.58
C MET A 24 53.02 39.04 -14.45
N GLN A 25 52.80 37.90 -13.77
CA GLN A 25 51.85 37.76 -12.67
C GLN A 25 52.41 38.33 -11.35
N SER A 26 51.72 39.30 -10.74
CA SER A 26 51.92 39.67 -9.34
C SER A 26 50.91 38.93 -8.45
N ARG A 27 51.40 37.98 -7.64
CA ARG A 27 50.58 37.25 -6.67
C ARG A 27 50.42 38.10 -5.40
N ALA A 28 49.23 38.66 -5.18
CA ALA A 28 48.84 39.21 -3.89
C ALA A 28 48.33 38.07 -2.98
N TYR A 29 49.03 37.80 -1.88
CA TYR A 29 48.61 36.84 -0.85
C TYR A 29 47.55 37.50 0.05
N GLN A 30 46.28 37.11 -0.06
CA GLN A 30 45.25 37.44 0.93
C GLN A 30 45.34 36.44 2.09
N ARG A 31 45.74 36.93 3.28
CA ARG A 31 45.69 36.16 4.54
C ARG A 31 44.23 36.01 4.97
N ILE A 32 43.74 34.77 5.08
CA ILE A 32 42.44 34.47 5.70
C ILE A 32 42.63 34.50 7.23
N PRO A 33 41.86 35.30 7.99
CA PRO A 33 41.89 35.22 9.44
C PRO A 33 41.28 33.89 9.90
N PHE A 34 42.06 33.12 10.65
CA PHE A 34 41.56 31.97 11.41
C PHE A 34 40.67 32.49 12.54
N GLY A 35 39.38 32.16 12.46
CA GLY A 35 38.38 32.56 13.46
C GLY A 35 37.21 33.37 12.90
N SER A 36 36.60 32.92 11.80
CA SER A 36 35.20 33.25 11.53
C SER A 36 34.42 31.96 11.60
N SER A 37 33.79 31.72 12.76
CA SER A 37 32.79 30.69 12.92
C SER A 37 31.64 31.04 11.98
N ASN A 38 31.70 30.55 10.75
CA ASN A 38 30.52 30.46 9.91
C ASN A 38 29.64 29.43 10.61
N LYS A 39 28.82 29.91 11.55
CA LYS A 39 27.76 29.12 12.16
C LYS A 39 27.04 28.53 10.96
N GLN A 40 27.15 27.22 10.76
CA GLN A 40 26.22 26.55 9.88
C GLN A 40 24.87 26.93 10.43
N GLN A 41 24.20 27.85 9.73
CA GLN A 41 22.86 28.23 10.02
C GLN A 41 22.08 26.97 9.72
N TYR A 42 21.89 26.16 10.76
CA TYR A 42 20.89 25.10 10.74
C TYR A 42 19.64 25.80 10.26
N GLN A 43 19.26 25.53 9.00
CA GLN A 43 17.92 25.78 8.55
C GLN A 43 17.07 24.87 9.43
N ARG A 44 16.69 25.35 10.61
CA ARG A 44 15.59 24.77 11.35
C ARG A 44 14.49 24.67 10.31
N PHE A 45 14.00 23.45 10.09
CA PHE A 45 12.74 23.19 9.40
C PHE A 45 11.65 23.97 10.15
N SER A 46 11.57 25.28 9.90
CA SER A 46 10.55 26.21 10.36
C SER A 46 9.55 26.46 9.24
N ALA A 47 9.56 25.61 8.22
CA ALA A 47 8.38 25.34 7.45
C ALA A 47 7.37 24.72 8.42
N ARG A 48 6.53 25.56 9.05
CA ARG A 48 5.23 25.15 9.55
C ARG A 48 4.66 24.22 8.48
N SER A 49 4.47 22.95 8.82
CA SER A 49 4.18 21.88 7.85
C SER A 49 3.14 22.34 6.83
N GLY A 50 3.25 21.93 5.57
CA GLY A 50 2.31 22.38 4.52
C GLY A 50 0.85 22.20 4.95
N ILE A 51 0.57 21.13 5.70
CA ILE A 51 -0.73 20.85 6.32
C ILE A 51 -1.13 21.93 7.34
N ALA A 52 -0.22 22.37 8.22
CA ALA A 52 -0.51 23.42 9.19
C ALA A 52 -0.72 24.80 8.55
N GLN A 53 -0.10 25.08 7.39
CA GLN A 53 -0.37 26.29 6.61
C GLN A 53 -1.73 26.22 5.90
N LEU A 54 -2.06 25.07 5.29
CA LEU A 54 -3.37 24.82 4.67
C LEU A 54 -4.49 24.93 5.71
N PHE A 55 -4.30 24.32 6.89
CA PHE A 55 -5.24 24.41 7.99
C PHE A 55 -5.43 25.86 8.46
N GLY A 56 -4.34 26.62 8.64
CA GLY A 56 -4.44 28.04 9.03
C GLY A 56 -5.21 28.89 8.02
N ARG A 57 -5.01 28.67 6.72
CA ARG A 57 -5.76 29.35 5.65
C ARG A 57 -7.23 28.95 5.64
N TRP A 58 -7.53 27.67 5.85
CA TRP A 58 -8.91 27.18 5.92
C TRP A 58 -9.64 27.72 7.16
N ALA A 59 -8.97 27.73 8.31
CA ALA A 59 -9.49 28.27 9.57
C ALA A 59 -9.81 29.77 9.53
N SER A 60 -9.12 30.54 8.68
CA SER A 60 -9.40 31.97 8.50
C SER A 60 -10.62 32.30 7.62
N ARG A 61 -11.27 31.31 6.98
CA ARG A 61 -12.44 31.56 6.11
C ARG A 61 -13.68 31.85 6.95
N PRO A 62 -14.57 32.78 6.52
CA PRO A 62 -15.83 33.05 7.22
C PRO A 62 -16.78 31.83 7.23
N THR A 63 -16.57 30.88 6.32
CA THR A 63 -17.33 29.63 6.25
C THR A 63 -16.80 28.53 7.17
N PHE A 64 -15.71 28.75 7.90
CA PHE A 64 -14.99 27.70 8.63
C PHE A 64 -15.89 26.84 9.54
N TYR A 65 -16.71 27.47 10.40
CA TYR A 65 -17.60 26.72 11.30
C TYR A 65 -18.70 25.96 10.56
N ARG A 66 -19.20 26.50 9.45
CA ARG A 66 -20.15 25.79 8.59
C ARG A 66 -19.48 24.58 7.94
N ASP A 67 -18.27 24.75 7.42
CA ASP A 67 -17.52 23.70 6.75
C ASP A 67 -17.16 22.58 7.76
N ILE A 68 -16.77 22.93 8.99
CA ILE A 68 -16.60 21.98 10.11
C ILE A 68 -17.91 21.24 10.40
N GLY A 69 -19.03 21.97 10.54
CA GLY A 69 -20.33 21.36 10.78
C GLY A 69 -20.72 20.34 9.71
N ILE A 70 -20.49 20.66 8.43
CA ILE A 70 -20.74 19.75 7.30
C ILE A 70 -19.82 18.53 7.37
N ILE A 71 -18.52 18.71 7.63
CA ILE A 71 -17.56 17.61 7.73
C ILE A 71 -17.90 16.69 8.90
N THR A 72 -18.22 17.25 10.07
CA THR A 72 -18.59 16.48 11.25
C THR A 72 -19.91 15.74 11.03
N ALA A 73 -20.92 16.38 10.45
CA ALA A 73 -22.19 15.74 10.14
C ALA A 73 -22.02 14.63 9.08
N GLY A 74 -21.27 14.90 8.02
CA GLY A 74 -20.99 13.91 6.97
C GLY A 74 -20.17 12.73 7.49
N GLY A 75 -19.08 13.00 8.21
CA GLY A 75 -18.24 11.98 8.83
C GLY A 75 -18.98 11.15 9.88
N GLY A 76 -19.79 11.79 10.72
CA GLY A 76 -20.66 11.10 11.68
C GLY A 76 -21.72 10.24 10.99
N THR A 77 -22.31 10.72 9.90
CA THR A 77 -23.26 9.94 9.10
C THR A 77 -22.59 8.72 8.49
N VAL A 78 -21.44 8.87 7.86
CA VAL A 78 -20.66 7.74 7.31
C VAL A 78 -20.31 6.76 8.42
N TYR A 79 -19.84 7.25 9.57
CA TYR A 79 -19.50 6.39 10.71
C TYR A 79 -20.69 5.54 11.15
N VAL A 80 -21.85 6.17 11.41
CA VAL A 80 -23.05 5.47 11.91
C VAL A 80 -23.61 4.50 10.88
N LEU A 81 -23.61 4.86 9.59
CA LEU A 81 -24.13 4.00 8.52
C LEU A 81 -23.24 2.78 8.24
N ASN A 82 -21.97 2.83 8.63
CA ASN A 82 -21.01 1.74 8.49
C ASN A 82 -20.72 1.04 9.83
N LEU A 83 -21.59 1.20 10.84
CA LEU A 83 -21.53 0.42 12.07
C LEU A 83 -22.25 -0.92 11.88
N GLU A 84 -21.47 -1.99 11.91
CA GLU A 84 -21.95 -3.37 11.84
C GLU A 84 -21.88 -4.03 13.22
N GLU A 85 -22.76 -4.98 13.50
CA GLU A 85 -22.67 -5.83 14.69
C GLU A 85 -21.97 -7.14 14.32
N VAL A 86 -20.92 -7.49 15.05
CA VAL A 86 -20.16 -8.71 14.80
C VAL A 86 -20.97 -9.92 15.28
N PRO A 87 -21.24 -10.93 14.41
CA PRO A 87 -21.91 -12.15 14.82
C PRO A 87 -21.20 -12.81 16.02
N VAL A 88 -21.96 -13.55 16.85
CA VAL A 88 -21.50 -14.18 18.10
C VAL A 88 -21.17 -13.19 19.23
N SER A 89 -20.31 -12.19 19.00
CA SER A 89 -19.85 -11.30 20.08
C SER A 89 -20.81 -10.16 20.43
N GLY A 90 -21.69 -9.75 19.50
CA GLY A 90 -22.61 -8.62 19.67
C GLY A 90 -21.90 -7.25 19.72
N ARG A 91 -20.59 -7.20 19.49
CA ARG A 91 -19.81 -5.95 19.51
C ARG A 91 -20.06 -5.17 18.24
N ARG A 92 -20.34 -3.86 18.37
CA ARG A 92 -20.40 -2.94 17.22
C ARG A 92 -19.01 -2.56 16.75
N ARG A 93 -18.78 -2.61 15.45
CA ARG A 93 -17.53 -2.18 14.80
C ARG A 93 -17.84 -1.33 13.58
N PHE A 94 -16.91 -0.43 13.26
CA PHE A 94 -16.96 0.31 12.00
C PHE A 94 -16.33 -0.56 10.90
N ASN A 95 -17.08 -0.85 9.85
CA ASN A 95 -16.61 -1.54 8.66
C ASN A 95 -17.17 -0.82 7.43
N PHE A 96 -16.30 -0.27 6.60
CA PHE A 96 -16.67 0.48 5.41
C PHE A 96 -16.38 -0.30 4.12
N ILE A 97 -15.90 -1.55 4.24
CA ILE A 97 -15.59 -2.41 3.11
C ILE A 97 -16.86 -3.18 2.72
N PRO A 98 -17.41 -2.95 1.51
CA PRO A 98 -18.55 -3.72 1.02
C PRO A 98 -18.20 -5.19 0.81
N ALA A 99 -19.17 -6.07 1.01
CA ALA A 99 -19.00 -7.52 0.78
C ALA A 99 -18.53 -7.85 -0.65
N SER A 100 -18.91 -7.05 -1.65
CA SER A 100 -18.46 -7.23 -3.05
C SER A 100 -16.96 -6.97 -3.21
N VAL A 101 -16.40 -6.01 -2.47
CA VAL A 101 -14.97 -5.73 -2.48
C VAL A 101 -14.21 -6.85 -1.77
N GLU A 102 -14.70 -7.30 -0.61
CA GLU A 102 -14.13 -8.48 0.08
C GLU A 102 -14.11 -9.72 -0.82
N GLN A 103 -15.20 -9.97 -1.54
CA GLN A 103 -15.29 -11.09 -2.48
C GLN A 103 -14.26 -10.95 -3.61
N SER A 104 -14.14 -9.77 -4.23
CA SER A 104 -13.17 -9.54 -5.30
C SER A 104 -11.71 -9.72 -4.84
N LEU A 105 -11.42 -9.30 -3.59
CA LEU A 105 -10.12 -9.54 -2.97
C LEU A 105 -9.90 -11.04 -2.76
N GLY A 106 -10.89 -11.75 -2.24
CA GLY A 106 -10.84 -13.21 -2.08
C GLY A 106 -10.57 -13.94 -3.41
N GLU A 107 -11.27 -13.57 -4.48
CA GLU A 107 -11.05 -14.13 -5.83
C GLU A 107 -9.62 -13.88 -6.33
N SER A 108 -9.08 -12.67 -6.13
CA SER A 108 -7.70 -12.36 -6.49
C SER A 108 -6.68 -13.18 -5.69
N THR A 109 -6.92 -13.40 -4.39
CA THR A 109 -6.08 -14.23 -3.53
C THR A 109 -6.11 -15.69 -3.97
N VAL A 110 -7.27 -16.23 -4.32
CA VAL A 110 -7.39 -17.60 -4.87
C VAL A 110 -6.57 -17.75 -6.14
N ALA A 111 -6.68 -16.79 -7.08
CA ALA A 111 -5.93 -16.83 -8.33
C ALA A 111 -4.42 -16.78 -8.09
N GLU A 112 -3.95 -15.92 -7.17
CA GLU A 112 -2.54 -15.83 -6.78
C GLU A 112 -2.02 -17.13 -6.18
N ILE A 113 -2.78 -17.77 -5.28
CA ILE A 113 -2.39 -19.05 -4.66
C ILE A 113 -2.34 -20.16 -5.71
N GLN A 114 -3.34 -20.24 -6.58
CA GLN A 114 -3.38 -21.22 -7.66
C GLN A 114 -2.17 -21.07 -8.59
N GLN A 115 -1.75 -19.83 -8.87
CA GLN A 115 -0.56 -19.56 -9.68
C GLN A 115 0.73 -19.91 -8.94
N THR A 116 0.84 -19.51 -7.66
CA THR A 116 2.07 -19.66 -6.86
C THR A 116 2.36 -21.11 -6.51
N TYR A 117 1.31 -21.88 -6.19
CA TYR A 117 1.39 -23.27 -5.77
C TYR A 117 0.87 -24.24 -6.84
N ALA A 118 0.87 -23.81 -8.10
CA ALA A 118 0.48 -24.64 -9.23
C ALA A 118 1.19 -26.00 -9.19
N GLY A 119 0.42 -27.09 -9.25
CA GLY A 119 0.94 -28.47 -9.21
C GLY A 119 1.37 -28.97 -7.82
N ARG A 120 1.21 -28.18 -6.75
CA ARG A 120 1.45 -28.61 -5.36
C ARG A 120 0.16 -28.92 -4.59
N PHE A 121 -1.00 -28.70 -5.21
CA PHE A 121 -2.26 -29.12 -4.63
C PHE A 121 -2.31 -30.65 -4.54
N LEU A 122 -2.64 -31.14 -3.36
CA LEU A 122 -2.85 -32.56 -3.15
C LEU A 122 -4.18 -32.99 -3.76
N ASP A 123 -4.22 -34.23 -4.25
CA ASP A 123 -5.44 -34.86 -4.74
C ASP A 123 -6.46 -35.04 -3.61
N ASP A 124 -7.74 -35.06 -3.96
CA ASP A 124 -8.85 -35.30 -3.03
C ASP A 124 -8.76 -36.67 -2.34
N ASN A 125 -8.07 -37.66 -2.96
CA ASN A 125 -7.87 -38.98 -2.38
C ASN A 125 -6.68 -39.06 -1.42
N ASP A 126 -5.84 -38.02 -1.32
CA ASP A 126 -4.73 -38.00 -0.35
C ASP A 126 -5.30 -38.12 1.07
N PRO A 127 -4.74 -39.00 1.94
CA PRO A 127 -5.21 -39.15 3.31
C PRO A 127 -5.23 -37.83 4.10
N ARG A 128 -4.31 -36.90 3.82
CA ARG A 128 -4.27 -35.56 4.43
C ARG A 128 -5.44 -34.71 3.97
N SER A 129 -5.70 -34.64 2.66
CA SER A 129 -6.86 -33.92 2.09
C SER A 129 -8.17 -34.45 2.65
N ARG A 130 -8.35 -35.77 2.69
CA ARG A 130 -9.55 -36.40 3.26
C ARG A 130 -9.73 -36.11 4.74
N MET A 131 -8.65 -36.13 5.51
CA MET A 131 -8.69 -35.78 6.93
C MET A 131 -9.14 -34.33 7.15
N VAL A 132 -8.49 -33.37 6.48
CA VAL A 132 -8.85 -31.95 6.59
C VAL A 132 -10.30 -31.72 6.16
N LYS A 133 -10.73 -32.35 5.06
CA LYS A 133 -12.11 -32.26 4.56
C LYS A 133 -13.12 -32.80 5.57
N ARG A 134 -12.90 -34.01 6.13
CA ARG A 134 -13.76 -34.57 7.18
C ARG A 134 -13.85 -33.68 8.41
N VAL A 135 -12.73 -33.10 8.85
CA VAL A 135 -12.71 -32.19 9.99
C VAL A 135 -13.53 -30.94 9.70
N LEU A 136 -13.33 -30.31 8.53
CA LEU A 136 -14.09 -29.14 8.15
C LEU A 136 -15.59 -29.44 8.05
N GLU A 137 -15.98 -30.54 7.40
CA GLU A 137 -17.38 -30.97 7.28
C GLU A 137 -18.07 -31.16 8.65
N ARG A 138 -17.32 -31.57 9.68
CA ARG A 138 -17.82 -31.66 11.06
C ARG A 138 -17.95 -30.30 11.74
N LEU A 139 -17.11 -29.33 11.38
CA LEU A 139 -17.11 -27.98 11.97
C LEU A 139 -18.20 -27.07 11.38
N LEU A 140 -18.44 -27.17 10.06
CA LEU A 140 -19.31 -26.25 9.33
C LEU A 140 -20.74 -26.12 9.90
N PRO A 141 -21.44 -27.21 10.29
CA PRO A 141 -22.77 -27.10 10.88
C PRO A 141 -22.81 -26.19 12.12
N HIS A 142 -21.79 -26.27 12.97
CA HIS A 142 -21.68 -25.43 14.16
C HIS A 142 -21.34 -23.97 13.82
N ALA A 143 -20.55 -23.76 12.76
CA ALA A 143 -20.24 -22.42 12.26
C ALA A 143 -21.49 -21.73 11.66
N PHE A 144 -22.36 -22.48 10.99
CA PHE A 144 -23.57 -21.93 10.35
C PHE A 144 -24.59 -21.41 11.36
N GLU A 145 -24.69 -22.05 12.53
CA GLU A 145 -25.51 -21.54 13.64
C GLU A 145 -24.98 -20.20 14.18
N ALA A 146 -23.67 -19.99 14.11
CA ALA A 146 -22.98 -18.84 14.66
C ALA A 146 -22.98 -17.61 13.71
N GLY A 147 -23.03 -17.82 12.39
CA GLY A 147 -22.87 -16.75 11.39
C GLY A 147 -23.87 -16.78 10.24
N LYS A 148 -24.54 -15.65 10.02
CA LYS A 148 -25.49 -15.46 8.92
C LYS A 148 -24.76 -15.49 7.56
N GLY A 149 -25.32 -16.20 6.59
CA GLY A 149 -24.80 -16.26 5.21
C GLY A 149 -23.68 -17.27 4.96
N LEU A 150 -23.14 -17.93 6.00
CA LEU A 150 -22.08 -18.94 5.84
C LEU A 150 -22.58 -20.23 5.19
N SER A 151 -23.84 -20.60 5.43
CA SER A 151 -24.49 -21.76 4.83
C SER A 151 -24.69 -21.64 3.32
N GLU A 152 -24.64 -20.43 2.79
CA GLU A 152 -24.79 -20.14 1.35
C GLU A 152 -23.44 -20.15 0.62
N MET A 153 -22.32 -20.22 1.34
CA MET A 153 -20.99 -20.24 0.75
C MET A 153 -20.61 -21.62 0.21
N ALA A 154 -19.89 -21.65 -0.92
CA ALA A 154 -19.39 -22.86 -1.54
C ALA A 154 -18.05 -23.27 -0.90
N TRP A 155 -18.14 -23.90 0.28
CA TRP A 155 -16.98 -24.36 1.04
C TRP A 155 -16.17 -25.39 0.28
N GLU A 156 -14.87 -25.14 0.17
CA GLU A 156 -13.93 -26.02 -0.54
C GLU A 156 -12.58 -26.03 0.17
N VAL A 157 -11.99 -27.21 0.30
CA VAL A 157 -10.70 -27.40 0.95
C VAL A 157 -9.64 -27.66 -0.10
N HIS A 158 -8.56 -26.91 -0.02
CA HIS A 158 -7.36 -27.07 -0.83
C HIS A 158 -6.18 -27.35 0.11
N VAL A 159 -5.59 -28.54 0.00
CA VAL A 159 -4.37 -28.86 0.75
C VAL A 159 -3.16 -28.68 -0.16
N ILE A 160 -2.21 -27.87 0.27
CA ILE A 160 -1.03 -27.49 -0.50
C ILE A 160 0.18 -28.19 0.08
N ASP A 161 0.92 -28.93 -0.75
CA ASP A 161 2.18 -29.54 -0.36
C ASP A 161 3.29 -28.49 -0.26
N SER A 162 3.55 -28.03 0.96
CA SER A 162 4.54 -27.00 1.25
C SER A 162 4.95 -27.11 2.71
N PRO A 163 6.24 -26.88 3.04
CA PRO A 163 6.72 -26.90 4.42
C PRO A 163 6.24 -25.71 5.25
N GLU A 164 5.52 -24.76 4.65
CA GLU A 164 4.94 -23.62 5.36
C GLU A 164 3.95 -24.09 6.44
N MET A 165 4.08 -23.50 7.62
CA MET A 165 3.20 -23.80 8.76
C MET A 165 2.05 -22.80 8.77
N ASN A 166 1.08 -22.99 7.87
CA ASN A 166 -0.03 -22.06 7.70
C ASN A 166 -1.35 -22.76 7.34
N ALA A 167 -2.45 -22.10 7.66
CA ALA A 167 -3.79 -22.40 7.15
C ALA A 167 -4.61 -21.09 7.19
N PHE A 168 -5.46 -20.86 6.20
CA PHE A 168 -6.32 -19.67 6.19
C PHE A 168 -7.58 -19.91 5.36
N VAL A 169 -8.57 -19.05 5.56
CA VAL A 169 -9.83 -19.05 4.81
C VAL A 169 -10.01 -17.69 4.15
N VAL A 170 -10.31 -17.70 2.85
CA VAL A 170 -10.60 -16.48 2.09
C VAL A 170 -12.11 -16.28 1.94
N PRO A 171 -12.58 -15.03 1.71
CA PRO A 171 -13.97 -14.76 1.38
C PRO A 171 -14.48 -15.67 0.26
N GLY A 172 -15.68 -16.22 0.42
CA GLY A 172 -16.26 -17.20 -0.51
C GLY A 172 -16.10 -18.67 -0.11
N GLY A 173 -15.50 -18.95 1.05
CA GLY A 173 -15.47 -20.29 1.65
C GLY A 173 -14.34 -21.20 1.15
N LYS A 174 -13.30 -20.65 0.51
CA LYS A 174 -12.12 -21.44 0.11
C LYS A 174 -11.14 -21.52 1.28
N VAL A 175 -10.84 -22.74 1.70
CA VAL A 175 -9.96 -23.06 2.82
C VAL A 175 -8.65 -23.60 2.26
N PHE A 176 -7.53 -22.99 2.64
CA PHE A 176 -6.19 -23.44 2.24
C PHE A 176 -5.44 -23.95 3.46
N VAL A 177 -4.89 -25.17 3.37
CA VAL A 177 -4.11 -25.80 4.45
C VAL A 177 -2.77 -26.26 3.90
N PHE A 178 -1.68 -25.86 4.54
CA PHE A 178 -0.33 -26.21 4.10
C PHE A 178 0.13 -27.46 4.85
N THR A 179 0.75 -28.42 4.15
CA THR A 179 1.14 -29.70 4.76
C THR A 179 2.11 -29.53 5.93
N GLY A 180 2.89 -28.44 5.95
CA GLY A 180 3.79 -28.09 7.05
C GLY A 180 3.12 -27.86 8.41
N ILE A 181 1.83 -27.48 8.47
CA ILE A 181 1.13 -27.30 9.76
C ILE A 181 0.65 -28.63 10.37
N LEU A 182 0.38 -29.64 9.55
CA LEU A 182 -0.27 -30.88 9.98
C LEU A 182 0.50 -31.65 11.07
N PRO A 183 1.84 -31.78 11.02
CA PRO A 183 2.59 -32.43 12.10
C PRO A 183 2.47 -31.72 13.45
N HIS A 184 2.23 -30.41 13.45
CA HIS A 184 2.05 -29.63 14.68
C HIS A 184 0.65 -29.77 15.28
N CYS A 185 -0.35 -30.07 14.45
CA CYS A 185 -1.70 -30.39 14.89
C CYS A 185 -1.79 -31.73 15.63
N ARG A 186 -0.84 -32.66 15.41
CA ARG A 186 -0.78 -34.03 15.97
C ARG A 186 -1.90 -34.96 15.49
N ASP A 187 -3.16 -34.52 15.55
CA ASP A 187 -4.35 -35.29 15.24
C ASP A 187 -5.48 -34.41 14.64
N GLU A 188 -6.64 -35.03 14.40
CA GLU A 188 -7.82 -34.36 13.86
C GLU A 188 -8.36 -33.25 14.79
N ASP A 189 -8.19 -33.37 16.11
CA ASP A 189 -8.65 -32.36 17.07
C ASP A 189 -7.78 -31.10 17.00
N GLY A 190 -6.46 -31.26 16.82
CA GLY A 190 -5.58 -30.13 16.56
C GLY A 190 -5.86 -29.44 15.22
N VAL A 191 -6.15 -30.22 14.17
CA VAL A 191 -6.60 -29.65 12.88
C VAL A 191 -7.92 -28.90 13.06
N ALA A 192 -8.85 -29.44 13.84
CA ALA A 192 -10.12 -28.80 14.14
C ALA A 192 -9.95 -27.47 14.88
N ALA A 193 -9.00 -27.39 15.82
CA ALA A 193 -8.70 -26.16 16.54
C ALA A 193 -8.18 -25.06 15.60
N VAL A 194 -7.26 -25.39 14.68
CA VAL A 194 -6.73 -24.46 13.68
C VAL A 194 -7.85 -24.02 12.73
N LEU A 195 -8.57 -24.96 12.12
CA LEU A 195 -9.65 -24.63 11.17
C LEU A 195 -10.79 -23.86 11.85
N GLY A 196 -11.13 -24.19 13.09
CA GLY A 196 -12.12 -23.45 13.87
C GLY A 196 -11.70 -22.00 14.13
N HIS A 197 -10.42 -21.76 14.42
CA HIS A 197 -9.86 -20.42 14.53
C HIS A 197 -10.00 -19.63 13.22
N GLU A 198 -9.63 -20.24 12.09
CA GLU A 198 -9.70 -19.57 10.79
C GLU A 198 -11.13 -19.31 10.33
N VAL A 199 -12.04 -20.28 10.52
CA VAL A 199 -13.46 -20.10 10.23
C VAL A 199 -14.04 -18.96 11.08
N ALA A 200 -13.70 -18.88 12.38
CA ALA A 200 -14.17 -17.81 13.26
C ALA A 200 -13.76 -16.41 12.76
N HIS A 201 -12.57 -16.25 12.16
CA HIS A 201 -12.18 -14.97 11.54
C HIS A 201 -13.09 -14.58 10.39
N VAL A 202 -13.55 -15.55 9.60
CA VAL A 202 -14.51 -15.32 8.50
C VAL A 202 -15.90 -14.98 9.05
N ILE A 203 -16.38 -15.71 10.07
CA ILE A 203 -17.66 -15.41 10.73
C ILE A 203 -17.68 -13.96 11.22
N ALA A 204 -16.60 -13.54 11.86
CA ALA A 204 -16.46 -12.21 12.41
C ALA A 204 -16.07 -11.14 11.38
N ARG A 205 -15.85 -11.52 10.10
CA ARG A 205 -15.31 -10.68 9.03
C ARG A 205 -14.08 -9.88 9.50
N HIS A 206 -13.18 -10.45 10.29
CA HIS A 206 -12.03 -9.74 10.87
C HIS A 206 -10.99 -9.28 9.84
N THR A 207 -11.02 -9.84 8.64
CA THR A 207 -10.17 -9.43 7.51
C THR A 207 -10.60 -8.09 6.88
N ALA A 208 -11.75 -7.54 7.27
CA ALA A 208 -12.33 -6.30 6.75
C ALA A 208 -12.44 -5.20 7.80
#